data_AF-A0A1X7TLW0-F1
#
_entry.id   AF-A0A1X7TLW0-F1
#
_cell.length_a   1.000
_cell.length_b   1.000
_cell.length_c   1.000
_cell.angle_alpha   90.00
_cell.angle_beta   90.00
_cell.angle_gamma   90.00
#
_symmetry.space_group_name_H-M   'P 1'
#
loop_
_entity.id
_entity.type
_entity.pdbx_description
1 polymer ?
#
loop_
_entity_poly.entity_id
_entity_poly.type
_entity_poly.pdbx_seq_one_letter_code
_entity_poly.pdbx_strand_id
1 'polypeptide(L)'
;NCSVLLPLIDTLMAAPATGIYWCLVLTGYLLGGAVLTQTSPSYTPVCPGDRLVLTCVASGTGSAFWGHSSTNVTSWLNNMIKSGFISGLIALNVIGDVVNNTVTSTGTIQSVDSSLNETMISCSATLSNGFVTFTIKLTG
;
A
#
# COMPACT_ATOMS: atom_id res chain seq x y z
N ASN A 1 0.85 -25.74 3.76
CA ASN A 1 1.03 -25.72 5.22
C ASN A 1 1.81 -24.46 5.62
N CYS A 2 1.29 -23.25 5.31
CA CYS A 2 1.85 -21.99 5.83
C CYS A 2 1.36 -21.90 7.28
N SER A 3 2.14 -22.44 8.22
CA SER A 3 1.75 -22.47 9.63
C SER A 3 2.05 -21.10 10.22
N VAL A 4 1.14 -20.14 10.04
CA VAL A 4 1.19 -18.87 10.77
C VAL A 4 0.95 -19.22 12.23
N LEU A 5 2.04 -19.27 13.00
CA LEU A 5 2.00 -19.45 14.44
C LEU A 5 1.33 -18.20 15.03
N LEU A 6 0.00 -18.23 15.17
CA LEU A 6 -0.70 -17.28 16.03
C LEU A 6 -0.08 -17.42 17.42
N PRO A 7 0.50 -16.36 18.02
CA PRO A 7 0.82 -16.42 19.43
C PRO A 7 -0.52 -16.54 20.17
N LEU A 8 -0.75 -17.71 20.77
CA LEU A 8 -1.71 -17.89 21.86
C LEU A 8 -1.33 -16.91 22.96
N ILE A 9 -1.96 -15.73 22.98
CA ILE A 9 -1.99 -14.88 24.16
C ILE A 9 -3.27 -15.24 24.92
N ASP A 10 -3.05 -15.82 26.09
CA ASP A 10 -4.04 -16.08 27.12
C ASP A 10 -4.94 -14.87 27.40
N THR A 11 -6.18 -15.18 27.72
CA THR A 11 -7.20 -14.22 28.14
C THR A 11 -6.81 -13.63 29.49
N LEU A 12 -6.29 -12.41 29.51
CA LEU A 12 -6.21 -11.59 30.72
C LEU A 12 -6.71 -10.16 30.44
N MET A 13 -8.01 -9.96 30.71
CA MET A 13 -8.63 -8.76 31.31
C MET A 13 -7.93 -7.39 31.08
N ALA A 14 -8.56 -6.62 30.17
CA ALA A 14 -8.76 -5.17 30.16
C ALA A 14 -7.74 -4.26 30.87
N ALA A 15 -6.97 -3.53 30.07
CA ALA A 15 -6.55 -2.16 30.36
C ALA A 15 -6.86 -1.31 29.13
N PRO A 16 -7.48 -0.11 29.24
CA PRO A 16 -7.57 0.80 28.12
C PRO A 16 -6.17 1.37 27.91
N ALA A 17 -5.35 0.68 27.12
CA ALA A 17 -4.24 1.34 26.48
C ALA A 17 -4.87 2.30 25.46
N THR A 18 -5.22 3.51 25.90
CA THR A 18 -5.25 4.68 25.05
C THR A 18 -3.80 4.96 24.64
N GLY A 19 -3.21 4.00 23.91
CA GLY A 19 -2.02 4.19 23.13
C GLY A 19 -2.47 5.08 22.00
N ILE A 20 -2.26 6.37 22.19
CA ILE A 20 -2.41 7.32 21.11
C ILE A 20 -1.44 6.80 20.04
N TYR A 21 -1.98 6.26 18.94
CA TYR A 21 -1.21 5.88 17.78
C TYR A 21 -0.72 7.19 17.14
N TRP A 22 0.33 7.78 17.72
CA TRP A 22 1.15 8.79 17.07
C TRP A 22 2.00 8.06 16.02
N CYS A 23 1.36 7.49 15.00
CA CYS A 23 1.96 7.50 13.69
C CYS A 23 1.94 8.96 13.24
N LEU A 24 2.89 9.74 13.75
CA LEU A 24 3.29 11.01 13.17
C LEU A 24 3.73 10.72 11.74
N VAL A 25 2.78 10.68 10.81
CA VAL A 25 3.03 10.89 9.38
C VAL A 25 3.32 12.38 9.19
N LEU A 26 4.37 12.87 9.87
CA LEU A 26 4.77 14.26 9.89
C LEU A 26 6.00 14.48 9.01
N THR A 27 5.94 13.97 7.78
CA THR A 27 6.91 14.26 6.71
C THR A 27 6.26 14.87 5.46
N GLY A 28 4.96 15.20 5.50
CA GLY A 28 4.20 15.74 4.37
C GLY A 28 4.02 17.28 4.33
N TYR A 29 4.84 18.04 5.05
CA TYR A 29 4.78 19.51 5.05
C TYR A 29 5.75 20.00 3.96
N LEU A 30 5.39 20.39 2.73
CA LEU A 30 4.31 21.30 2.30
C LEU A 30 4.00 21.23 0.77
N LEU A 31 4.41 20.21 0.02
CA LEU A 31 4.33 20.21 -1.47
C LEU A 31 3.77 18.92 -2.08
N GLY A 32 2.83 18.30 -1.39
CA GLY A 32 2.26 17.01 -1.78
C GLY A 32 3.07 15.84 -1.22
N GLY A 33 2.37 14.76 -0.93
CA GLY A 33 2.94 13.61 -0.25
C GLY A 33 2.08 12.39 -0.50
N ALA A 34 2.70 11.21 -0.39
CA ALA A 34 1.99 9.95 -0.49
C ALA A 34 2.19 9.13 0.77
N VAL A 35 1.15 8.39 1.16
CA VAL A 35 1.19 7.41 2.24
C VAL A 35 0.77 6.08 1.64
N LEU A 36 1.58 5.05 1.82
CA LEU A 36 1.31 3.71 1.31
C LEU A 36 1.20 2.75 2.49
N THR A 37 0.08 2.02 2.54
CA THR A 37 -0.26 1.13 3.65
C THR A 37 -0.76 -0.20 3.13
N GLN A 38 -0.41 -1.29 3.80
CA GLN A 38 -1.02 -2.59 3.54
C GLN A 38 -2.36 -2.68 4.27
N THR A 39 -3.45 -2.89 3.52
CA THR A 39 -4.80 -3.01 4.08
C THR A 39 -5.30 -4.44 4.10
N SER A 40 -4.72 -5.35 3.32
CA SER A 40 -4.99 -6.79 3.38
C SER A 40 -3.81 -7.60 2.85
N PRO A 41 -3.43 -8.73 3.47
CA PRO A 41 -3.80 -9.11 4.84
C PRO A 41 -3.25 -8.09 5.86
N SER A 42 -3.65 -8.15 7.13
CA SER A 42 -3.15 -7.22 8.17
C SER A 42 -1.81 -7.62 8.78
N TYR A 43 -1.19 -8.69 8.29
CA TYR A 43 0.06 -9.25 8.78
C TYR A 43 1.17 -9.18 7.75
N THR A 44 2.41 -9.18 8.24
CA THR A 44 3.64 -9.35 7.46
C THR A 44 4.57 -10.29 8.22
N PRO A 45 5.34 -11.17 7.56
CA PRO A 45 5.36 -11.43 6.11
C PRO A 45 4.06 -12.09 5.62
N VAL A 46 3.71 -11.92 4.34
CA VAL A 46 2.51 -12.53 3.73
C VAL A 46 2.81 -13.96 3.24
N CYS A 47 1.81 -14.83 3.15
CA CYS A 47 2.00 -16.19 2.61
C CYS A 47 1.87 -16.18 1.08
N PRO A 48 2.60 -17.05 0.37
CA PRO A 48 2.35 -17.29 -1.05
C PRO A 48 0.88 -17.71 -1.28
N GLY A 49 0.25 -17.13 -2.30
CA GLY A 49 -1.17 -17.32 -2.60
C GLY A 49 -2.11 -16.32 -1.95
N ASP A 50 -1.65 -15.49 -1.01
CA ASP A 50 -2.48 -14.48 -0.39
C ASP A 50 -2.89 -13.39 -1.39
N ARG A 51 -4.06 -12.79 -1.15
CA ARG A 51 -4.46 -11.55 -1.81
C ARG A 51 -3.90 -10.35 -1.05
N LEU A 52 -2.95 -9.65 -1.67
CA LEU A 52 -2.35 -8.43 -1.13
C LEU A 52 -3.07 -7.19 -1.68
N VAL A 53 -3.53 -6.34 -0.77
CA VAL A 53 -4.14 -5.03 -1.08
C VAL A 53 -3.33 -3.96 -0.36
N LEU A 54 -2.79 -3.05 -1.15
CA LEU A 54 -2.13 -1.83 -0.68
C LEU A 54 -3.03 -0.64 -0.96
N THR A 55 -3.09 0.30 -0.03
CA THR A 55 -3.80 1.57 -0.17
C THR A 55 -2.79 2.69 -0.19
N CYS A 56 -2.86 3.52 -1.23
CA CYS A 56 -2.12 4.75 -1.35
C CYS A 56 -3.03 5.96 -1.23
N VAL A 57 -2.66 6.90 -0.36
CA VAL A 57 -3.25 8.23 -0.28
C VAL A 57 -2.21 9.22 -0.77
N ALA A 58 -2.44 9.79 -1.95
CA ALA A 58 -1.56 10.79 -2.57
C ALA A 58 -2.23 12.16 -2.54
N SER A 59 -1.64 13.12 -1.84
CA SER A 59 -2.20 14.45 -1.59
C SER A 59 -1.44 15.56 -2.30
N GLY A 60 -2.13 16.65 -2.62
CA GLY A 60 -1.56 17.92 -3.09
C GLY A 60 -1.60 18.11 -4.61
N THR A 61 -1.63 17.04 -5.40
CA THR A 61 -1.51 17.11 -6.87
C THR A 61 -2.75 16.63 -7.64
N GLY A 62 -3.69 15.97 -6.96
CA GLY A 62 -4.84 15.34 -7.62
C GLY A 62 -4.46 14.13 -8.49
N SER A 63 -3.25 13.61 -8.34
CA SER A 63 -2.76 12.42 -9.03
C SER A 63 -2.07 11.45 -8.06
N ALA A 64 -2.21 10.14 -8.31
CA ALA A 64 -1.45 9.09 -7.64
C ALA A 64 -0.62 8.33 -8.67
N PHE A 65 0.68 8.24 -8.46
CA PHE A 65 1.62 7.52 -9.30
C PHE A 65 2.01 6.23 -8.60
N TRP A 66 1.73 5.09 -9.23
CA TRP A 66 2.09 3.77 -8.74
C TRP A 66 3.25 3.22 -9.57
N GLY A 67 4.20 2.58 -8.92
CA GLY A 67 5.35 1.95 -9.56
C GLY A 67 5.61 0.54 -9.07
N HIS A 68 6.34 -0.21 -9.88
CA HIS A 68 6.78 -1.56 -9.56
C HIS A 68 8.27 -1.71 -9.88
N SER A 69 9.05 -2.20 -8.93
CA SER A 69 10.52 -2.22 -9.05
C SER A 69 11.04 -3.07 -10.20
N SER A 70 10.32 -4.11 -10.64
CA SER A 70 10.81 -5.01 -11.69
C SER A 70 10.66 -4.47 -13.12
N THR A 71 9.75 -3.51 -13.35
CA THR A 71 9.37 -3.12 -14.72
C THR A 71 9.76 -1.70 -15.10
N ASN A 72 10.18 -0.85 -14.13
CA ASN A 72 10.34 0.60 -14.33
C ASN A 72 9.07 1.29 -14.89
N VAL A 73 7.93 0.59 -14.91
CA VAL A 73 6.66 1.11 -15.39
C VAL A 73 5.98 1.84 -14.24
N THR A 74 5.57 3.07 -14.51
CA THR A 74 4.74 3.86 -13.61
C THR A 74 3.36 4.03 -14.24
N SER A 75 2.31 3.75 -13.49
CA SER A 75 0.94 4.10 -13.87
C SER A 75 0.46 5.26 -13.02
N TRP A 76 -0.31 6.16 -13.61
CA TRP A 76 -0.92 7.26 -12.87
C TRP A 76 -2.44 7.11 -12.83
N LEU A 77 -3.02 7.55 -11.72
CA LEU A 77 -4.45 7.61 -11.49
C LEU A 77 -4.84 9.03 -11.11
N ASN A 78 -6.02 9.47 -11.53
CA ASN A 78 -6.61 10.76 -11.17
C ASN A 78 -8.15 10.69 -11.35
N ASN A 79 -8.82 11.84 -11.36
CA ASN A 79 -10.28 11.86 -11.50
C ASN A 79 -10.79 11.36 -12.87
N MET A 80 -9.98 11.42 -13.92
CA MET A 80 -10.33 10.93 -15.26
C MET A 80 -9.91 9.47 -15.47
N ILE A 81 -8.79 9.06 -14.88
CA ILE A 81 -8.25 7.71 -14.98
C ILE A 81 -8.34 7.08 -13.58
N LYS A 82 -9.49 6.46 -13.32
CA LYS A 82 -9.79 5.86 -12.02
C LYS A 82 -9.28 4.43 -11.87
N SER A 83 -8.81 3.78 -12.91
CA SER A 83 -8.28 2.41 -12.84
C SER A 83 -7.15 2.17 -13.83
N GLY A 84 -6.36 1.13 -13.58
CA GLY A 84 -5.22 0.74 -14.43
C GLY A 84 -4.56 -0.54 -13.96
N PHE A 85 -3.42 -0.88 -14.56
CA PHE A 85 -2.64 -2.05 -14.19
C PHE A 85 -1.14 -1.75 -14.28
N ILE A 86 -0.35 -2.32 -13.39
CA ILE A 86 1.12 -2.32 -13.49
C ILE A 86 1.61 -3.74 -13.63
N SER A 87 2.50 -3.95 -14.61
CA SER A 87 3.14 -5.25 -14.87
C SER A 87 2.14 -6.40 -15.12
N GLY A 88 0.89 -6.09 -15.48
CA GLY A 88 -0.20 -7.07 -15.64
C GLY A 88 -0.61 -7.79 -14.35
N LEU A 89 -0.03 -7.43 -13.20
CA LEU A 89 -0.16 -8.14 -11.93
C LEU A 89 -0.94 -7.32 -10.91
N ILE A 90 -0.60 -6.04 -10.78
CA ILE A 90 -1.19 -5.15 -9.79
C ILE A 90 -2.35 -4.42 -10.44
N ALA A 91 -3.57 -4.73 -10.01
CA ALA A 91 -4.77 -4.01 -10.42
C ALA A 91 -4.91 -2.73 -9.59
N LEU A 92 -4.99 -1.60 -10.26
CA LEU A 92 -5.07 -0.28 -9.64
C LEU A 92 -6.49 0.28 -9.72
N ASN A 93 -6.96 0.90 -8.65
CA ASN A 93 -8.27 1.54 -8.62
C ASN A 93 -8.32 2.73 -7.64
N VAL A 94 -8.91 3.85 -8.05
CA VAL A 94 -9.22 5.00 -7.19
C VAL A 94 -10.47 4.67 -6.36
N ILE A 95 -10.37 4.87 -5.05
CA ILE A 95 -11.52 4.72 -4.15
C ILE A 95 -12.21 6.09 -4.05
N GLY A 96 -13.43 6.17 -4.60
CA GLY A 96 -14.27 7.36 -4.51
C GLY A 96 -13.86 8.47 -5.49
N ASP A 97 -14.08 9.71 -5.06
CA ASP A 97 -13.73 10.91 -5.81
C ASP A 97 -12.43 11.54 -5.29
N VAL A 98 -11.75 12.26 -6.18
CA VAL A 98 -10.58 13.05 -5.80
C VAL A 98 -11.05 14.29 -5.06
N VAL A 99 -10.79 14.35 -3.75
CA VAL A 99 -11.22 15.44 -2.88
C VAL A 99 -10.01 16.27 -2.49
N ASN A 100 -10.08 17.59 -2.66
CA ASN A 100 -9.03 18.51 -2.20
C ASN A 100 -7.62 18.13 -2.72
N ASN A 101 -7.54 17.78 -4.01
CA ASN A 101 -6.32 17.30 -4.68
C ASN A 101 -5.71 16.04 -4.03
N THR A 102 -6.51 15.27 -3.31
CA THR A 102 -6.11 14.00 -2.69
C THR A 102 -6.76 12.84 -3.43
N VAL A 103 -5.93 11.93 -3.91
CA VAL A 103 -6.32 10.68 -4.56
C VAL A 103 -6.08 9.54 -3.59
N THR A 104 -7.15 8.86 -3.19
CA THR A 104 -7.05 7.59 -2.48
C THR A 104 -7.22 6.46 -3.49
N SER A 105 -6.28 5.52 -3.54
CA SER A 105 -6.30 4.42 -4.50
C SER A 105 -5.77 3.14 -3.89
N THR A 106 -6.09 2.01 -4.51
CA THR A 106 -5.64 0.69 -4.12
C THR A 106 -4.85 0.01 -5.23
N GLY A 107 -3.79 -0.68 -4.86
CA GLY A 107 -3.13 -1.68 -5.68
C GLY A 107 -3.43 -3.07 -5.13
N THR A 108 -4.03 -3.93 -5.95
CA THR A 108 -4.41 -5.29 -5.58
C THR A 108 -3.60 -6.30 -6.38
N ILE A 109 -2.93 -7.21 -5.68
CA ILE A 109 -2.36 -8.45 -6.23
C ILE A 109 -3.28 -9.58 -5.80
N GLN A 110 -3.87 -10.28 -6.77
CA GLN A 110 -4.88 -11.30 -6.48
C GLN A 110 -4.30 -12.55 -5.79
N SER A 111 -3.07 -12.90 -6.13
CA SER A 111 -2.34 -14.02 -5.56
C SER A 111 -0.86 -13.67 -5.57
N VAL A 112 -0.25 -13.57 -4.39
CA VAL A 112 1.16 -13.25 -4.26
C VAL A 112 1.99 -14.51 -4.57
N ASP A 113 2.76 -14.45 -5.65
CA ASP A 113 3.68 -15.52 -6.04
C ASP A 113 5.02 -15.41 -5.31
N SER A 114 5.72 -16.54 -5.15
CA SER A 114 7.06 -16.60 -4.56
C SER A 114 8.09 -15.68 -5.24
N SER A 115 7.93 -15.43 -6.54
CA SER A 115 8.75 -14.49 -7.33
C SER A 115 8.59 -13.03 -6.91
N LEU A 116 7.56 -12.69 -6.13
CA LEU A 116 7.32 -11.35 -5.62
C LEU A 116 8.05 -11.07 -4.30
N ASN A 117 8.76 -12.04 -3.72
CA ASN A 117 9.55 -11.78 -2.52
C ASN A 117 10.58 -10.67 -2.79
N GLU A 118 10.66 -9.70 -1.89
CA GLU A 118 11.54 -8.53 -1.96
C GLU A 118 11.23 -7.54 -3.09
N THR A 119 10.16 -7.76 -3.87
CA THR A 119 9.70 -6.77 -4.85
C THR A 119 9.12 -5.55 -4.13
N MET A 120 9.35 -4.37 -4.72
CA MET A 120 8.89 -3.10 -4.15
C MET A 120 7.76 -2.53 -4.99
N ILE A 121 6.69 -2.16 -4.30
CA ILE A 121 5.59 -1.38 -4.85
C ILE A 121 5.75 0.03 -4.32
N SER A 122 5.71 1.01 -5.21
CA SER A 122 5.89 2.41 -4.86
C SER A 122 4.64 3.22 -5.13
N CYS A 123 4.40 4.25 -4.32
CA CYS A 123 3.37 5.24 -4.59
C CYS A 123 3.88 6.67 -4.35
N SER A 124 3.45 7.63 -5.17
CA SER A 124 3.80 9.04 -5.03
C SER A 124 2.66 9.97 -5.48
N ALA A 125 2.65 11.20 -4.98
CA ALA A 125 1.83 12.28 -5.53
C ALA A 125 2.48 12.97 -6.75
N THR A 126 3.79 12.80 -6.95
CA THR A 126 4.59 13.43 -8.02
C THR A 126 5.59 12.46 -8.65
N LEU A 127 5.97 12.70 -9.91
CA LEU A 127 6.97 11.89 -10.63
C LEU A 127 8.42 12.21 -10.26
N SER A 128 8.70 13.40 -9.72
CA SER A 128 10.08 13.90 -9.64
C SER A 128 10.85 13.47 -8.40
N ASN A 129 10.17 13.21 -7.27
CA ASN A 129 10.72 12.68 -6.01
C ASN A 129 9.53 12.35 -5.07
N GLY A 130 9.75 11.53 -4.03
CA GLY A 130 8.74 11.30 -2.97
C GLY A 130 7.94 9.99 -3.07
N PHE A 131 8.45 9.00 -3.79
CA PHE A 131 7.87 7.67 -3.76
C PHE A 131 8.02 7.04 -2.37
N VAL A 132 6.90 6.78 -1.72
CA VAL A 132 6.84 5.85 -0.59
C VAL A 132 6.81 4.43 -1.12
N THR A 133 7.58 3.55 -0.51
CA THR A 133 7.76 2.17 -0.98
C THR A 133 7.24 1.17 0.06
N PHE A 134 6.68 0.08 -0.46
CA PHE A 134 6.30 -1.10 0.29
C PHE A 134 7.06 -2.28 -0.28
N THR A 135 7.80 -3.00 0.56
CA THR A 135 8.53 -4.21 0.17
C THR A 135 7.70 -5.43 0.54
N ILE A 136 7.38 -6.26 -0.45
CA ILE A 136 6.71 -7.54 -0.23
C ILE A 136 7.69 -8.47 0.47
N LYS A 137 7.31 -8.99 1.64
CA LYS A 137 8.04 -10.03 2.36
C LYS A 137 7.18 -11.28 2.42
N LEU A 138 7.74 -12.41 2.01
CA LEU A 138 7.08 -13.71 2.08
C LEU A 138 7.58 -14.55 3.25
N THR A 139 6.68 -15.36 3.82
CA THR A 139 7.01 -16.43 4.77
C THR A 139 6.65 -17.79 4.17
N GLY A 140 7.48 -18.80 4.42
CA GLY A 140 7.31 -20.19 3.95
C GLY A 140 6.95 -21.13 5.10
#